data_AF-A0A183SUF9-F1
#
_entry.id   AF-A0A183SUF9-F1
#
_cell.length_a   1.000
_cell.length_b   1.000
_cell.length_c   1.000
_cell.angle_alpha   90.00
_cell.angle_beta   90.00
_cell.angle_gamma   90.00
#
_symmetry.space_group_name_H-M   'P 1'
#
loop_
_entity.id
_entity.type
_entity.pdbx_description
1 polymer ?
#
loop_
_entity_poly.entity_id
_entity_poly.type
_entity_poly.pdbx_seq_one_letter_code
_entity_poly.pdbx_strand_id
1 'polypeptide(L)'
;KGFLIIRCTRDLAEGDEVCACYGPHYLHNPSTEDRRRALKEQYFFVCQCRHCLLGEPPQLSASQSERWLGLVEKLNGEHSVRRIGGLIDKLRALSRGIILFPEGLTFGSVLDSTGQRLLFEAGSTDAASVKLGLRLLYESMAWVRDRFGPTSTEYAWELGKLASLGDVGDLFEASDFNLPSTTTQAREVFRAIMVLHYGEEEAERILSPLLDECGHPSASAL
;
A
#
# COMPACT_ATOMS: atom_id res chain seq x y z
N LYS A 1 17.19 -8.75 -29.32
CA LYS A 1 16.97 -10.01 -28.57
C LYS A 1 16.38 -9.63 -27.22
N GLY A 2 15.24 -10.20 -26.83
CA GLY A 2 14.69 -10.01 -25.48
C GLY A 2 15.26 -11.05 -24.52
N PHE A 3 15.40 -10.69 -23.25
CA PHE A 3 15.76 -11.60 -22.16
C PHE A 3 14.61 -11.65 -21.15
N LEU A 4 14.44 -12.79 -20.48
CA LEU A 4 13.55 -12.94 -19.33
C LEU A 4 14.42 -13.13 -18.09
N ILE A 5 14.22 -12.29 -17.07
CA ILE A 5 14.90 -12.40 -15.78
C ILE A 5 13.89 -12.83 -14.74
N ILE A 6 14.22 -13.87 -13.98
CA ILE A 6 13.43 -14.36 -12.85
C ILE A 6 14.23 -14.08 -11.58
N ARG A 7 13.60 -13.45 -10.60
CA ARG A 7 14.20 -13.11 -9.30
C ARG A 7 13.39 -13.74 -8.18
N CYS A 8 14.07 -14.20 -7.15
CA CYS A 8 13.42 -14.73 -5.96
C CYS A 8 13.03 -13.56 -5.05
N THR A 9 11.75 -13.49 -4.68
CA THR A 9 11.22 -12.47 -3.74
C THR A 9 11.13 -12.99 -2.31
N ARG A 10 11.56 -14.24 -2.09
CA ARG A 10 11.68 -14.94 -0.81
C ARG A 10 12.87 -15.89 -0.88
N ASP A 11 13.37 -16.28 0.29
CA ASP A 11 14.40 -17.32 0.38
C ASP A 11 13.84 -18.68 -0.10
N LEU A 12 14.72 -19.47 -0.72
CA LEU A 12 14.47 -20.82 -1.20
C LEU A 12 15.50 -21.76 -0.59
N ALA A 13 15.05 -22.88 -0.02
CA ALA A 13 15.92 -23.98 0.38
C ALA A 13 16.19 -24.95 -0.78
N GLU A 14 17.23 -25.78 -0.67
CA GLU A 14 17.44 -26.86 -1.63
C GLU A 14 16.23 -27.81 -1.64
N GLY A 15 15.69 -28.06 -2.83
CA GLY A 15 14.49 -28.89 -3.02
C GLY A 15 13.17 -28.13 -2.97
N ASP A 16 13.17 -26.82 -2.68
CA ASP A 16 11.95 -26.01 -2.76
C ASP A 16 11.42 -25.90 -4.19
N GLU A 17 10.10 -25.89 -4.32
CA GLU A 17 9.43 -25.59 -5.59
C GLU A 17 9.52 -24.08 -5.89
N VAL A 18 9.96 -23.75 -7.11
CA VAL A 18 9.95 -22.38 -7.63
C VAL A 18 8.57 -22.09 -8.23
N CYS A 19 7.78 -21.27 -7.53
CA CYS A 19 6.45 -20.89 -7.98
C CYS A 19 6.43 -19.44 -8.47
N ALA A 20 5.65 -19.18 -9.52
CA ALA A 20 5.31 -17.84 -10.00
C ALA A 20 3.79 -17.65 -10.03
N CYS A 21 3.33 -16.40 -9.91
CA CYS A 21 1.90 -16.09 -9.99
C CYS A 21 1.51 -15.85 -11.45
N TYR A 22 0.74 -16.76 -12.05
CA TYR A 22 0.25 -16.64 -13.43
C TYR A 22 -1.14 -15.99 -13.54
N GLY A 23 -1.81 -15.86 -12.41
CA GLY A 23 -3.17 -15.33 -12.34
C GLY A 23 -3.22 -14.07 -11.49
N PRO A 24 -4.42 -13.56 -11.25
CA PRO A 24 -4.58 -12.39 -10.42
C PRO A 24 -4.21 -12.70 -8.96
N HIS A 25 -3.44 -11.81 -8.33
CA HIS A 25 -2.94 -11.96 -6.97
C HIS A 25 -4.10 -11.93 -5.95
N TYR A 26 -4.05 -12.74 -4.89
CA TYR A 26 -5.17 -12.90 -3.95
C TYR A 26 -5.53 -11.63 -3.14
N LEU A 27 -4.60 -10.69 -3.00
CA LEU A 27 -4.88 -9.39 -2.36
C LEU A 27 -5.55 -8.39 -3.31
N HIS A 28 -5.31 -8.52 -4.62
CA HIS A 28 -5.93 -7.69 -5.66
C HIS A 28 -7.28 -8.28 -6.12
N ASN A 29 -7.35 -9.61 -6.18
CA ASN A 29 -8.53 -10.37 -6.57
C ASN A 29 -8.84 -11.42 -5.50
N PRO A 30 -9.64 -11.06 -4.51
CA PRO A 30 -9.85 -11.88 -3.33
C PRO A 30 -10.78 -13.07 -3.52
N SER A 31 -11.67 -12.97 -4.51
CA SER A 31 -12.55 -14.06 -4.95
C SER A 31 -11.72 -15.25 -5.42
N THR A 32 -11.72 -16.32 -4.62
CA THR A 32 -11.07 -17.58 -4.94
C THR A 32 -11.67 -18.24 -6.16
N GLU A 33 -12.98 -18.11 -6.33
CA GLU A 33 -13.69 -18.58 -7.51
C GLU A 33 -13.17 -17.87 -8.77
N ASP A 34 -13.10 -16.54 -8.76
CA ASP A 34 -12.63 -15.77 -9.91
C ASP A 34 -11.16 -16.08 -10.25
N ARG A 35 -10.29 -16.19 -9.24
CA ARG A 35 -8.89 -16.57 -9.46
C ARG A 35 -8.78 -17.95 -10.11
N ARG A 36 -9.52 -18.95 -9.62
CA ARG A 36 -9.51 -20.31 -10.17
C ARG A 36 -10.11 -20.35 -11.56
N ARG A 37 -11.18 -19.61 -11.79
CA ARG A 37 -11.82 -19.50 -13.10
C ARG A 37 -10.86 -18.92 -14.13
N ALA A 38 -10.22 -17.78 -13.83
CA ALA A 38 -9.22 -17.17 -14.71
C ALA A 38 -8.06 -18.12 -15.04
N LEU A 39 -7.52 -18.81 -14.02
CA LEU A 39 -6.44 -19.79 -14.22
C LEU A 39 -6.88 -21.01 -15.02
N LYS A 40 -8.10 -21.51 -14.80
CA LYS A 40 -8.64 -22.66 -15.53
C LYS A 40 -8.94 -22.32 -16.99
N GLU A 41 -9.48 -21.14 -17.26
CA GLU A 41 -9.80 -20.66 -18.60
C GLU A 41 -8.53 -20.49 -19.46
N GLN A 42 -7.45 -19.95 -18.87
CA GLN A 42 -6.23 -19.64 -19.61
C GLN A 42 -5.18 -20.76 -19.58
N TYR A 43 -5.03 -21.45 -18.45
CA TYR A 43 -3.96 -22.41 -18.21
C TYR A 43 -4.45 -23.83 -17.89
N PHE A 44 -5.77 -24.07 -17.94
CA PHE A 44 -6.39 -25.39 -17.82
C PHE A 44 -6.10 -26.16 -16.51
N PHE A 45 -5.78 -25.46 -15.42
CA PHE A 45 -5.61 -26.06 -14.09
C PHE A 45 -6.44 -25.36 -13.02
N VAL A 46 -6.64 -26.05 -11.89
CA VAL A 46 -7.28 -25.46 -10.70
C VAL A 46 -6.23 -25.21 -9.63
N CYS A 47 -6.05 -23.95 -9.26
CA CYS A 47 -5.04 -23.57 -8.28
C CYS A 47 -5.36 -24.11 -6.87
N GLN A 48 -4.32 -24.69 -6.25
CA GLN A 48 -4.35 -25.27 -4.90
C GLN A 48 -3.37 -24.55 -3.95
N CYS A 49 -2.96 -23.32 -4.24
CA CYS A 49 -2.13 -22.57 -3.30
C CYS A 49 -2.88 -22.34 -1.98
N ARG A 50 -2.14 -22.06 -0.90
CA ARG A 50 -2.71 -21.82 0.45
C ARG A 50 -3.90 -20.85 0.44
N HIS A 51 -3.83 -19.78 -0.37
CA HIS A 51 -4.88 -18.77 -0.45
C HIS A 51 -6.15 -19.28 -1.13
N CYS A 52 -6.04 -20.20 -2.09
CA CYS A 52 -7.20 -20.85 -2.72
C CYS A 52 -7.77 -21.99 -1.85
N LEU A 53 -6.97 -22.58 -0.95
CA LEU A 53 -7.43 -23.63 -0.03
C LEU A 53 -8.14 -23.07 1.21
N LEU A 54 -7.71 -21.91 1.71
CA LEU A 54 -8.34 -21.25 2.86
C LEU A 54 -9.71 -20.62 2.53
N GLY A 55 -10.02 -20.43 1.25
CA GLY A 55 -11.29 -19.88 0.79
C GLY A 55 -11.31 -18.36 0.72
N GLU A 56 -12.52 -17.79 0.73
CA GLU A 56 -12.69 -16.34 0.69
C GLU A 56 -12.10 -15.69 1.94
N PRO A 57 -11.28 -14.63 1.78
CA PRO A 57 -10.73 -13.94 2.91
C PRO A 57 -11.84 -13.15 3.66
N PRO A 58 -11.64 -12.81 4.95
CA PRO A 58 -12.64 -12.10 5.72
C PRO A 58 -13.08 -10.78 5.07
N GLN A 59 -14.38 -10.54 5.04
CA GLN A 59 -15.01 -9.38 4.43
C GLN A 59 -16.09 -8.79 5.33
N LEU A 60 -16.42 -7.53 5.11
CA LEU A 60 -17.53 -6.87 5.80
C LEU A 60 -18.87 -7.53 5.41
N SER A 61 -19.76 -7.71 6.38
CA SER A 61 -21.16 -8.06 6.08
C SER A 61 -21.84 -6.94 5.29
N ALA A 62 -22.98 -7.21 4.65
CA ALA A 62 -23.71 -6.19 3.87
C ALA A 62 -23.99 -4.92 4.68
N SER A 63 -24.45 -5.04 5.94
CA SER A 63 -24.70 -3.90 6.83
C SER A 63 -23.41 -3.19 7.25
N GLN A 64 -22.31 -3.93 7.41
CA GLN A 64 -21.02 -3.33 7.72
C GLN A 64 -20.43 -2.60 6.51
N SER A 65 -20.64 -3.11 5.29
CA SER A 65 -20.24 -2.47 4.04
C SER A 65 -21.00 -1.16 3.83
N GLU A 66 -22.32 -1.14 4.03
CA GLU A 66 -23.12 0.10 3.99
C GLU A 66 -22.62 1.12 5.01
N ARG A 67 -22.36 0.66 6.25
CA ARG A 67 -21.79 1.52 7.29
C ARG A 67 -20.38 2.03 6.94
N TRP A 68 -19.55 1.20 6.31
CA TRP A 68 -18.22 1.58 5.85
C TRP A 68 -18.31 2.70 4.82
N LEU A 69 -19.08 2.49 3.76
CA LEU A 69 -19.27 3.47 2.68
C LEU A 69 -19.81 4.79 3.22
N GLY A 70 -20.82 4.75 4.09
CA GLY A 70 -21.37 5.97 4.70
C GLY A 70 -20.41 6.68 5.66
N LEU A 71 -19.41 5.98 6.24
CA LEU A 71 -18.35 6.62 7.01
C LEU A 71 -17.28 7.26 6.11
N VAL A 72 -16.92 6.60 5.00
CA VAL A 72 -15.99 7.13 4.00
C VAL A 72 -16.57 8.39 3.35
N GLU A 73 -17.85 8.37 2.96
CA GLU A 73 -18.52 9.54 2.40
C GLU A 73 -18.50 10.74 3.37
N LYS A 74 -18.82 10.50 4.65
CA LYS A 74 -18.75 11.52 5.70
C LYS A 74 -17.34 12.05 5.90
N LEU A 75 -16.33 11.18 5.83
CA LEU A 75 -14.93 11.55 5.98
C LEU A 75 -14.47 12.45 4.84
N ASN A 76 -14.87 12.15 3.60
CA ASN A 76 -14.50 12.92 2.41
C ASN A 76 -15.01 14.37 2.48
N GLY A 77 -16.19 14.61 3.06
CA GLY A 77 -16.75 15.95 3.25
C GLY A 77 -16.38 16.66 4.56
N GLU A 78 -15.53 16.07 5.40
CA GLU A 78 -15.18 16.62 6.72
C GLU A 78 -13.85 17.38 6.68
N HIS A 79 -13.81 18.53 7.36
CA HIS A 79 -12.63 19.42 7.43
C HIS A 79 -12.12 19.60 8.87
N SER A 80 -12.92 19.28 9.88
CA SER A 80 -12.50 19.36 11.27
C SER A 80 -11.56 18.20 11.63
N VAL A 81 -10.27 18.50 11.85
CA VAL A 81 -9.23 17.53 12.27
C VAL A 81 -9.71 16.60 13.39
N ARG A 82 -10.38 17.15 14.42
CA ARG A 82 -10.92 16.35 15.53
C ARG A 82 -11.99 15.35 15.08
N ARG A 83 -12.88 15.76 14.18
CA ARG A 83 -13.95 14.89 13.66
C ARG A 83 -13.41 13.86 12.68
N ILE A 84 -12.45 14.24 11.84
CA ILE A 84 -11.68 13.32 10.98
C ILE A 84 -11.08 12.21 11.83
N GLY A 85 -10.35 12.53 12.90
CA GLY A 85 -9.80 11.54 13.83
C GLY A 85 -10.85 10.57 14.36
N GLY A 86 -11.99 11.08 14.82
CA GLY A 86 -13.09 10.25 15.32
C GLY A 86 -13.79 9.39 14.25
N LEU A 87 -13.79 9.81 12.98
CA LEU A 87 -14.29 8.99 11.86
C LEU A 87 -13.29 7.88 11.50
N ILE A 88 -11.99 8.19 11.48
CA ILE A 88 -10.92 7.21 11.28
C ILE A 88 -10.97 6.13 12.37
N ASP A 89 -11.18 6.48 13.64
CA ASP A 89 -11.28 5.49 14.72
C ASP A 89 -12.45 4.50 14.51
N LYS A 90 -13.57 4.99 13.99
CA LYS A 90 -14.73 4.14 13.64
C LYS A 90 -14.43 3.22 12.47
N LEU A 91 -13.77 3.73 11.43
CA LEU A 91 -13.32 2.94 10.28
C LEU A 91 -12.31 1.87 10.73
N ARG A 92 -11.35 2.24 11.58
CA ARG A 92 -10.36 1.30 12.14
C ARG A 92 -11.02 0.17 12.93
N ALA A 93 -12.06 0.46 13.70
CA ALA A 93 -12.80 -0.56 14.43
C ALA A 93 -13.50 -1.56 13.49
N LEU A 94 -14.03 -1.08 12.35
CA LEU A 94 -14.66 -1.94 11.34
C LEU A 94 -13.64 -2.73 10.50
N SER A 95 -12.42 -2.21 10.31
CA SER A 95 -11.42 -2.84 9.44
C SER A 95 -10.62 -3.98 10.09
N ARG A 96 -10.77 -4.21 11.40
CA ARG A 96 -9.98 -5.24 12.12
C ARG A 96 -10.23 -6.64 11.57
N GLY A 97 -9.16 -7.29 11.12
CA GLY A 97 -9.22 -8.63 10.54
C GLY A 97 -9.88 -8.70 9.17
N ILE A 98 -10.35 -7.57 8.63
CA ILE A 98 -10.99 -7.49 7.31
C ILE A 98 -9.92 -7.39 6.24
N ILE A 99 -10.10 -8.18 5.19
CA ILE A 99 -9.27 -8.13 3.99
C ILE A 99 -10.04 -7.46 2.87
N LEU A 100 -11.35 -7.72 2.74
CA LEU A 100 -12.14 -7.20 1.62
C LEU A 100 -13.04 -6.06 2.02
N PHE A 101 -12.95 -5.01 1.23
CA PHE A 101 -13.67 -3.77 1.41
C PHE A 101 -14.54 -3.50 0.18
N PRO A 102 -15.72 -2.91 0.37
CA PRO A 102 -16.59 -2.56 -0.75
C PRO A 102 -15.91 -1.57 -1.69
N GLU A 103 -16.14 -1.73 -3.00
CA GLU A 103 -15.68 -0.81 -4.06
C GLU A 103 -14.15 -0.60 -4.09
N GLY A 104 -13.35 -1.52 -3.53
CA GLY A 104 -11.90 -1.36 -3.45
C GLY A 104 -11.44 -0.28 -2.47
N LEU A 105 -12.35 0.31 -1.68
CA LEU A 105 -12.05 1.35 -0.69
C LEU A 105 -11.48 0.71 0.58
N THR A 106 -10.25 0.22 0.49
CA THR A 106 -9.54 -0.38 1.62
C THR A 106 -9.30 0.61 2.75
N PHE A 107 -9.04 0.11 3.96
CA PHE A 107 -8.64 1.00 5.05
C PHE A 107 -7.36 1.78 4.73
N GLY A 108 -6.35 1.13 4.16
CA GLY A 108 -5.11 1.80 3.72
C GLY A 108 -5.38 2.93 2.73
N SER A 109 -6.14 2.68 1.66
CA SER A 109 -6.44 3.72 0.67
C SER A 109 -7.25 4.88 1.25
N VAL A 110 -8.17 4.63 2.18
CA VAL A 110 -8.92 5.70 2.86
C VAL A 110 -7.99 6.56 3.73
N LEU A 111 -7.05 5.95 4.45
CA LEU A 111 -6.03 6.66 5.22
C LEU A 111 -5.12 7.48 4.31
N ASP A 112 -4.66 6.89 3.20
CA ASP A 112 -3.79 7.53 2.21
C ASP A 112 -4.45 8.80 1.63
N SER A 113 -5.65 8.67 1.05
CA SER A 113 -6.35 9.80 0.44
C SER A 113 -6.66 10.90 1.46
N THR A 114 -7.05 10.52 2.69
CA THR A 114 -7.31 11.50 3.75
C THR A 114 -6.02 12.19 4.22
N GLY A 115 -4.93 11.44 4.35
CA GLY A 115 -3.62 11.94 4.73
C GLY A 115 -3.09 12.95 3.71
N GLN A 116 -3.11 12.59 2.43
CA GLN A 116 -2.73 13.48 1.34
C GLN A 116 -3.58 14.75 1.32
N ARG A 117 -4.91 14.63 1.46
CA ARG A 117 -5.80 15.78 1.53
C ARG A 117 -5.43 16.75 2.66
N LEU A 118 -5.13 16.24 3.85
CA LEU A 118 -4.71 17.07 5.00
C LEU A 118 -3.37 17.77 4.77
N LEU A 119 -2.49 17.21 3.97
CA LEU A 119 -1.17 17.79 3.65
C LEU A 119 -1.23 18.77 2.47
N PHE A 120 -1.94 18.43 1.39
CA PHE A 120 -1.89 19.15 0.12
C PHE A 120 -3.07 20.11 -0.10
N GLU A 121 -4.30 19.73 0.23
CA GLU A 121 -5.46 20.61 0.01
C GLU A 121 -5.55 21.75 1.03
N ALA A 122 -4.89 21.61 2.18
CA ALA A 122 -4.98 22.60 3.25
C ALA A 122 -4.00 23.77 3.11
N GLY A 123 -3.04 23.76 2.16
CA GLY A 123 -1.97 24.77 2.11
C GLY A 123 -1.31 24.97 3.48
N SER A 124 -1.21 23.88 4.25
CA SER A 124 -1.54 23.93 5.68
C SER A 124 -0.44 24.55 6.52
N THR A 125 -0.71 25.72 7.06
CA THR A 125 0.01 26.26 8.24
C THR A 125 -0.52 25.66 9.54
N ASP A 126 -1.60 24.86 9.50
CA ASP A 126 -2.18 24.22 10.69
C ASP A 126 -1.42 22.96 11.08
N ALA A 127 -0.62 23.08 12.16
CA ALA A 127 0.18 21.99 12.70
C ALA A 127 -0.63 20.73 13.07
N ALA A 128 -1.91 20.89 13.45
CA ALA A 128 -2.76 19.75 13.80
C ALA A 128 -3.14 18.91 12.57
N SER A 129 -3.50 19.57 11.46
CA SER A 129 -3.76 18.93 10.17
C SER A 129 -2.52 18.23 9.63
N VAL A 130 -1.37 18.89 9.66
CA VAL A 130 -0.09 18.30 9.21
C VAL A 130 0.25 17.05 10.04
N LYS A 131 0.16 17.15 11.37
CA LYS A 131 0.45 16.02 12.26
C LYS A 131 -0.49 14.83 12.02
N LEU A 132 -1.79 15.09 11.85
CA LEU A 132 -2.74 14.02 11.55
C LEU A 132 -2.48 13.44 10.15
N GLY A 133 -2.27 14.29 9.14
CA GLY A 133 -2.00 13.87 7.77
C GLY A 133 -0.81 12.91 7.68
N LEU A 134 0.33 13.30 8.28
CA LEU A 134 1.51 12.44 8.34
C LEU A 134 1.21 11.10 9.04
N ARG A 135 0.54 11.14 10.19
CA ARG A 135 0.16 9.90 10.91
C ARG A 135 -0.68 8.96 10.04
N LEU A 136 -1.65 9.49 9.29
CA LEU A 136 -2.51 8.67 8.43
C LEU A 136 -1.72 8.05 7.27
N LEU A 137 -0.77 8.79 6.68
CA LEU A 137 0.12 8.23 5.67
C LEU A 137 0.99 7.10 6.24
N TYR A 138 1.64 7.30 7.39
CA TYR A 138 2.41 6.25 8.06
C TYR A 138 1.56 5.02 8.39
N GLU A 139 0.33 5.22 8.88
CA GLU A 139 -0.59 4.12 9.16
C GLU A 139 -1.03 3.40 7.87
N SER A 140 -1.25 4.12 6.76
CA SER A 140 -1.50 3.53 5.44
C SER A 140 -0.33 2.67 4.97
N MET A 141 0.89 3.21 5.04
CA MET A 141 2.09 2.49 4.64
C MET A 141 2.30 1.22 5.46
N ALA A 142 2.09 1.30 6.78
CA ALA A 142 2.16 0.14 7.66
C ALA A 142 1.12 -0.91 7.27
N TRP A 143 -0.11 -0.47 6.99
CA TRP A 143 -1.19 -1.33 6.56
C TRP A 143 -0.89 -2.06 5.23
N VAL A 144 -0.28 -1.37 4.26
CA VAL A 144 0.15 -1.98 2.98
C VAL A 144 1.30 -2.95 3.22
N ARG A 145 2.34 -2.54 3.96
CA ARG A 145 3.49 -3.38 4.30
C ARG A 145 3.08 -4.67 4.98
N ASP A 146 2.19 -4.60 5.96
CA ASP A 146 1.76 -5.78 6.73
C ASP A 146 0.95 -6.77 5.87
N ARG A 147 0.32 -6.30 4.78
CA ARG A 147 -0.50 -7.14 3.88
C ARG A 147 0.27 -7.71 2.72
N PHE A 148 1.02 -6.87 2.02
CA PHE A 148 1.75 -7.26 0.81
C PHE A 148 3.18 -7.72 1.11
N GLY A 149 3.71 -7.35 2.27
CA GLY A 149 5.05 -7.69 2.74
C GLY A 149 6.05 -6.53 2.60
N PRO A 150 7.17 -6.58 3.36
CA PRO A 150 8.18 -5.53 3.36
C PRO A 150 9.00 -5.44 2.07
N THR A 151 8.87 -6.42 1.18
CA THR A 151 9.57 -6.47 -0.11
C THR A 151 8.62 -6.33 -1.30
N SER A 152 7.36 -5.93 -1.09
CA SER A 152 6.37 -5.83 -2.15
C SER A 152 6.48 -4.51 -2.92
N THR A 153 6.14 -4.52 -4.21
CA THR A 153 6.12 -3.29 -5.01
C THR A 153 5.03 -2.33 -4.55
N GLU A 154 3.90 -2.84 -4.04
CA GLU A 154 2.85 -2.01 -3.42
C GLU A 154 3.41 -1.19 -2.24
N TYR A 155 4.18 -1.83 -1.35
CA TYR A 155 4.83 -1.12 -0.25
C TYR A 155 5.91 -0.14 -0.74
N ALA A 156 6.63 -0.47 -1.80
CA ALA A 156 7.57 0.48 -2.40
C ALA A 156 6.84 1.74 -2.90
N TRP A 157 5.73 1.62 -3.63
CA TRP A 157 4.99 2.80 -4.08
C TRP A 157 4.47 3.68 -2.93
N GLU A 158 4.11 3.07 -1.81
CA GLU A 158 3.81 3.77 -0.56
C GLU A 158 5.02 4.58 -0.04
N LEU A 159 6.22 4.00 -0.05
CA LEU A 159 7.46 4.70 0.32
C LEU A 159 7.83 5.84 -0.64
N GLY A 160 7.55 5.67 -1.93
CA GLY A 160 7.76 6.69 -2.96
C GLY A 160 6.99 7.97 -2.64
N LYS A 161 5.74 7.83 -2.17
CA LYS A 161 4.93 8.98 -1.72
C LYS A 161 5.60 9.74 -0.57
N LEU A 162 6.14 9.03 0.44
CA LEU A 162 6.85 9.68 1.54
C LEU A 162 8.13 10.38 1.08
N ALA A 163 8.87 9.76 0.16
CA ALA A 163 10.08 10.36 -0.41
C ALA A 163 9.79 11.68 -1.14
N SER A 164 8.59 11.84 -1.71
CA SER A 164 8.11 13.05 -2.40
C SER A 164 7.62 14.16 -1.47
N LEU A 165 7.33 13.86 -0.19
CA LEU A 165 6.87 14.87 0.77
C LEU A 165 7.99 15.82 1.27
N GLY A 166 9.25 15.59 0.87
CA GLY A 166 10.39 16.40 1.31
C GLY A 166 10.75 16.17 2.78
N ASP A 167 11.52 17.09 3.38
CA ASP A 167 11.91 17.02 4.79
C ASP A 167 10.72 17.40 5.70
N VAL A 168 9.74 16.50 5.78
CA VAL A 168 8.63 16.58 6.75
C VAL A 168 9.19 16.17 8.11
N GLY A 169 10.05 17.05 8.63
CA GLY A 169 10.88 16.81 9.80
C GLY A 169 10.08 16.35 11.02
N ASP A 170 10.70 15.47 11.80
CA ASP A 170 10.57 15.08 13.22
C ASP A 170 9.18 15.10 13.93
N LEU A 171 8.09 15.49 13.29
CA LEU A 171 6.78 15.69 13.89
C LEU A 171 6.03 14.36 14.09
N PHE A 172 6.57 13.27 13.54
CA PHE A 172 6.05 11.93 13.74
C PHE A 172 7.18 10.94 14.02
N GLU A 173 7.17 10.34 15.20
CA GLU A 173 8.06 9.24 15.56
C GLU A 173 7.61 7.98 14.79
N ALA A 174 8.20 7.77 13.61
CA ALA A 174 7.94 6.60 12.76
C ALA A 174 8.23 5.25 13.45
N SER A 175 8.87 5.28 14.63
CA SER A 175 9.11 4.12 15.49
C SER A 175 7.84 3.36 15.84
N ASP A 176 6.69 4.03 15.92
CA ASP A 176 5.41 3.38 16.24
C ASP A 176 4.99 2.31 15.21
N PHE A 177 5.47 2.41 13.98
CA PHE A 177 5.14 1.48 12.89
C PHE A 177 6.32 0.63 12.42
N ASN A 178 7.51 0.77 13.02
CA ASN A 178 8.77 0.20 12.51
C ASN A 178 9.00 0.52 11.03
N LEU A 179 8.65 1.75 10.60
CA LEU A 179 8.78 2.21 9.22
C LEU A 179 10.01 3.11 9.07
N PRO A 180 10.52 3.33 7.83
CA PRO A 180 11.54 4.34 7.57
C PRO A 180 11.14 5.69 8.17
N SER A 181 12.02 6.28 8.98
CA SER A 181 11.75 7.53 9.71
C SER A 181 12.24 8.77 8.97
N THR A 182 13.01 8.60 7.90
CA THR A 182 13.55 9.68 7.09
C THR A 182 13.28 9.43 5.61
N THR A 183 13.25 10.51 4.82
CA THR A 183 13.12 10.39 3.36
C THR A 183 14.28 9.61 2.75
N THR A 184 15.50 9.75 3.29
CA THR A 184 16.66 8.95 2.87
C THR A 184 16.44 7.46 3.09
N GLN A 185 16.01 7.06 4.29
CA GLN A 185 15.72 5.64 4.58
C GLN A 185 14.58 5.12 3.69
N ALA A 186 13.53 5.91 3.48
CA ALA A 186 12.42 5.52 2.62
C ALA A 186 12.88 5.28 1.17
N ARG A 187 13.77 6.13 0.65
CA ARG A 187 14.39 5.95 -0.68
C ARG A 187 15.28 4.72 -0.75
N GLU A 188 16.11 4.47 0.28
CA GLU A 188 16.95 3.28 0.33
C GLU A 188 16.12 2.00 0.30
N VAL A 189 15.04 1.94 1.08
CA VAL A 189 14.12 0.79 1.08
C VAL A 189 13.37 0.68 -0.25
N PHE A 190 12.86 1.80 -0.80
CA PHE A 190 12.24 1.82 -2.13
C PHE A 190 13.17 1.24 -3.19
N ARG A 191 14.42 1.74 -3.24
CA ARG A 191 15.44 1.28 -4.19
C ARG A 191 15.71 -0.20 -4.01
N ALA A 192 15.91 -0.67 -2.78
CA ALA A 192 16.15 -2.08 -2.50
C ALA A 192 15.03 -2.99 -3.03
N ILE A 193 13.77 -2.58 -2.85
CA ILE A 193 12.61 -3.32 -3.38
C ILE A 193 12.60 -3.27 -4.91
N MET A 194 12.80 -2.12 -5.53
CA MET A 194 12.81 -2.01 -7.00
C MET A 194 13.92 -2.83 -7.62
N VAL A 195 15.12 -2.84 -7.02
CA VAL A 195 16.24 -3.70 -7.47
C VAL A 195 15.89 -5.18 -7.35
N LEU A 196 15.21 -5.59 -6.27
CA LEU A 196 14.77 -6.96 -6.08
C LEU A 196 13.81 -7.43 -7.18
N HIS A 197 12.88 -6.58 -7.62
CA HIS A 197 11.87 -6.96 -8.62
C HIS A 197 12.37 -6.74 -10.06
N TYR A 198 12.93 -5.58 -10.34
CA TYR A 198 13.23 -5.12 -11.71
C TYR A 198 14.73 -5.18 -12.06
N GLY A 199 15.60 -5.19 -11.07
CA GLY A 199 17.06 -5.11 -11.24
C GLY A 199 17.59 -3.69 -11.18
N GLU A 200 18.91 -3.54 -11.09
CA GLU A 200 19.54 -2.25 -10.84
C GLU A 200 19.25 -1.21 -11.94
N GLU A 201 19.49 -1.55 -13.21
CA GLU A 201 19.26 -0.62 -14.32
C GLU A 201 17.82 -0.11 -14.38
N GLU A 202 16.84 -1.01 -14.23
CA GLU A 202 15.44 -0.62 -14.31
C GLU A 202 14.95 0.08 -13.04
N ALA A 203 15.48 -0.29 -11.88
CA ALA A 203 15.22 0.43 -10.63
C ALA A 203 15.69 1.89 -10.72
N GLU A 204 16.89 2.14 -11.27
CA GLU A 204 17.38 3.52 -11.50
C GLU A 204 16.49 4.28 -12.48
N ARG A 205 16.00 3.62 -13.55
CA ARG A 205 15.03 4.25 -14.46
C ARG A 205 13.72 4.62 -13.75
N ILE A 206 13.19 3.75 -12.90
CA ILE A 206 11.97 4.01 -12.12
C ILE A 206 12.19 5.13 -11.10
N LEU A 207 13.38 5.19 -10.50
CA LEU A 207 13.76 6.22 -9.52
C LEU A 207 14.02 7.59 -10.17
N SER A 208 14.56 7.63 -11.38
CA SER A 208 14.99 8.87 -12.02
C SER A 208 13.93 9.98 -12.13
N PRO A 209 12.62 9.72 -12.40
CA PRO A 209 11.59 10.76 -12.47
C PRO A 209 11.13 11.22 -11.09
N LEU A 210 11.34 10.39 -10.05
CA LEU A 210 11.07 10.74 -8.66
C LEU A 210 12.16 11.68 -8.11
N LEU A 211 13.19 12.00 -8.91
CA LEU A 211 14.30 12.88 -8.60
C LEU A 211 14.33 14.08 -9.56
N ASP A 212 14.72 15.25 -9.06
CA ASP A 212 15.09 16.43 -9.84
C ASP A 212 16.57 16.33 -10.29
N GLU A 213 17.04 17.31 -11.06
CA GLU A 213 18.40 17.31 -11.63
C GLU A 213 19.54 17.29 -10.57
N CYS A 214 19.22 17.56 -9.30
CA CYS A 214 20.15 17.52 -8.17
C CYS A 214 20.02 16.24 -7.32
N GLY A 215 19.10 15.33 -7.65
CA GLY A 215 18.80 14.13 -6.86
C GLY A 215 17.84 14.38 -5.69
N HIS A 216 17.10 15.49 -5.69
CA HIS A 216 16.06 15.83 -4.70
C HIS A 216 14.67 15.44 -5.22
N PRO A 217 13.64 15.28 -4.37
CA PRO A 217 12.35 14.77 -4.82
C PRO A 217 11.63 15.76 -5.75
N SER A 218 11.18 15.27 -6.91
CA SER A 218 10.40 16.06 -7.86
C SER A 218 8.93 16.14 -7.42
N ALA A 219 8.42 17.36 -7.20
CA ALA A 219 7.04 17.62 -6.81
C ALA A 219 5.99 17.26 -7.89
N SER A 220 6.43 16.92 -9.12
CA SER A 220 5.55 16.63 -10.25
C SER A 220 5.46 15.13 -10.60
N ALA A 221 6.01 14.24 -9.78
CA ALA A 221 6.24 12.85 -10.16
C ALA A 221 5.21 11.83 -9.62
N LEU A 222 4.20 12.27 -8.85
CA LEU A 222 3.10 11.43 -8.38
C LEU A 222 1.76 12.16 -8.47
#